data_AF-A0A3M2DSS5-F1
#
_entry.id   AF-A0A3M2DSS5-F1
#
_cell.length_a   1.000
_cell.length_b   1.000
_cell.length_c   1.000
_cell.angle_alpha   90.00
_cell.angle_beta   90.00
_cell.angle_gamma   90.00
#
_symmetry.space_group_name_H-M   'P 1'
#
loop_
_entity.id
_entity.type
_entity.pdbx_description
1 polymer ?
#
loop_
_entity_poly.entity_id
_entity_poly.type
_entity_poly.pdbx_seq_one_letter_code
_entity_poly.pdbx_strand_id
1 'polypeptide(L)'
;MRIAWLAAAAAVAASPACDCGGGRGVPPDARPADVDAAGADAGHGSDAAPGDAATTDAAAPDAGSRPDAAPGDAGATDAASAPDAAPPAVVLINEVVVYPLRDWNDSDGFGMPYDGEPGHGIITSVDEFVELYNAGTAPVDLRAWTLEMIDESPETTVLGAHPSIVATPGSTVAALQPGHYLVVGNPRGFSSTDVFVVLRDDAGRVVDDVEIGGNNGAADPEGDGSGDGAPDGIGNGLGRGVFEEAIARPAGAPDTDDDIADFVRMPATPLAPNVPPEPPVESDPPVVVANAEGTAFPVSDNVWVTFNEPVAGASATPAVIHVSVGGVDLPVDAVTLRDDDATLVAHTVGRLPYDADVDVVVRGGVEGVTDRAGNPLAADVSFQVHTEPRPADPAGVVINEIVSSPLQDWDDSEGGDGVAFSPVPGTGAVDSRDEWVELVSRLPANADLSGYSIVVYRGFNPFGAARTVTPIGGPASTYVTRLYGAGTGLTDVAPGDRIVVGNPIGSLPFDFVIELRDESGALVDAVEVGGNTPAQDRGGDGVDNGAPAPGADGRALNPGEEAIARIPDGVDTGDDAADFAYAVPTLGAPN
;
A
#
# COMPACT_ATOMS: atom_id res chain seq x y z
N MET A 1 35.76 -31.39 -12.74
CA MET A 1 35.66 -31.23 -14.20
C MET A 1 35.96 -29.75 -14.48
N ARG A 2 37.08 -29.44 -15.13
CA ARG A 2 37.54 -28.06 -15.38
C ARG A 2 37.01 -27.61 -16.74
N ILE A 3 36.39 -26.43 -16.83
CA ILE A 3 36.17 -25.73 -18.10
C ILE A 3 36.71 -24.31 -17.96
N ALA A 4 37.52 -23.96 -18.95
CA ALA A 4 38.42 -22.82 -18.97
C ALA A 4 37.83 -21.61 -19.70
N TRP A 5 38.33 -20.46 -19.29
CA TRP A 5 38.22 -19.14 -19.90
C TRP A 5 38.63 -19.07 -21.38
N LEU A 6 38.00 -18.17 -22.13
CA LEU A 6 38.55 -17.60 -23.37
C LEU A 6 38.19 -16.11 -23.45
N ALA A 7 39.21 -15.28 -23.25
CA ALA A 7 39.20 -13.85 -23.52
C ALA A 7 39.54 -13.60 -24.99
N ALA A 8 38.88 -12.63 -25.62
CA ALA A 8 39.29 -12.06 -26.90
C ALA A 8 39.34 -10.54 -26.76
N ALA A 9 40.56 -10.01 -26.75
CA ALA A 9 40.86 -8.59 -26.84
C ALA A 9 40.79 -8.14 -28.31
N ALA A 10 40.17 -6.99 -28.56
CA ALA A 10 40.33 -6.26 -29.81
C ALA A 10 40.66 -4.80 -29.49
N ALA A 11 41.90 -4.40 -29.80
CA ALA A 11 42.38 -3.03 -29.78
C ALA A 11 42.17 -2.41 -31.17
N VAL A 12 41.62 -1.20 -31.26
CA VAL A 12 41.72 -0.35 -32.46
C VAL A 12 41.92 1.12 -32.08
N ALA A 13 43.14 1.57 -32.38
CA ALA A 13 43.61 2.87 -32.87
C ALA A 13 42.93 4.20 -32.43
N ALA A 14 43.78 5.05 -31.83
CA ALA A 14 43.62 6.50 -31.72
C ALA A 14 44.08 7.26 -32.98
N SER A 15 43.47 8.42 -33.25
CA SER A 15 44.05 9.72 -33.74
C SER A 15 42.99 10.56 -34.52
N PRO A 16 43.18 11.88 -34.76
CA PRO A 16 43.36 12.95 -33.79
C PRO A 16 42.50 14.22 -34.08
N ALA A 17 42.45 15.12 -33.10
CA ALA A 17 42.27 16.58 -33.15
C ALA A 17 41.62 17.27 -34.38
N CYS A 18 40.59 18.08 -34.10
CA CYS A 18 40.32 19.33 -34.81
C CYS A 18 40.13 20.48 -33.81
N ASP A 19 41.12 21.35 -33.79
CA ASP A 19 41.11 22.72 -33.24
C ASP A 19 40.57 23.66 -34.32
N CYS A 20 39.60 24.52 -33.98
CA CYS A 20 39.24 25.74 -34.70
C CYS A 20 38.39 26.67 -33.80
N GLY A 21 39.06 27.51 -33.00
CA GLY A 21 38.86 28.97 -33.00
C GLY A 21 37.49 29.60 -32.67
N GLY A 22 37.44 30.26 -31.51
CA GLY A 22 37.41 31.73 -31.42
C GLY A 22 36.09 32.49 -31.69
N GLY A 23 35.57 33.15 -30.64
CA GLY A 23 34.59 34.24 -30.77
C GLY A 23 34.41 35.02 -29.48
N ARG A 24 34.95 36.25 -29.43
CA ARG A 24 34.77 37.25 -28.37
C ARG A 24 33.49 38.08 -28.59
N GLY A 25 32.84 38.53 -27.51
CA GLY A 25 31.88 39.65 -27.54
C GLY A 25 31.00 39.75 -26.28
N VAL A 26 31.47 40.39 -25.19
CA VAL A 26 31.00 41.68 -24.63
C VAL A 26 29.54 41.69 -24.09
N PRO A 27 29.31 42.07 -22.81
CA PRO A 27 27.99 42.10 -22.18
C PRO A 27 27.33 43.49 -22.26
N PRO A 28 26.01 43.61 -22.02
CA PRO A 28 25.42 44.87 -21.59
C PRO A 28 24.98 44.85 -20.11
N ASP A 29 25.57 45.81 -19.42
CA ASP A 29 25.14 46.51 -18.22
C ASP A 29 23.71 47.08 -18.37
N ALA A 30 22.84 46.90 -17.38
CA ALA A 30 21.69 47.78 -17.13
C ALA A 30 21.26 47.73 -15.66
N ARG A 31 21.29 48.91 -15.05
CA ARG A 31 21.02 49.28 -13.65
C ARG A 31 19.52 49.34 -13.30
N PRO A 32 19.17 49.45 -11.99
CA PRO A 32 17.82 49.23 -11.48
C PRO A 32 16.94 50.48 -11.58
N ALA A 33 15.63 50.28 -11.62
CA ALA A 33 14.64 51.33 -11.47
C ALA A 33 14.12 51.35 -10.03
N ASP A 34 14.45 52.43 -9.33
CA ASP A 34 13.69 52.98 -8.21
C ASP A 34 12.25 53.30 -8.64
N VAL A 35 11.28 52.93 -7.81
CA VAL A 35 10.00 53.65 -7.70
C VAL A 35 9.61 53.75 -6.23
N ASP A 36 9.89 54.91 -5.65
CA ASP A 36 9.18 55.45 -4.48
C ASP A 36 7.72 55.77 -4.85
N ALA A 37 6.76 55.42 -4.00
CA ALA A 37 5.69 56.32 -3.56
C ALA A 37 4.73 55.67 -2.52
N ALA A 38 4.72 56.27 -1.32
CA ALA A 38 3.60 56.58 -0.41
C ALA A 38 2.56 55.47 -0.06
N GLY A 39 2.15 55.25 1.19
CA GLY A 39 2.02 56.15 2.34
C GLY A 39 0.54 56.26 2.75
N ALA A 40 0.26 56.07 4.06
CA ALA A 40 -1.04 56.15 4.78
C ALA A 40 -1.99 54.93 4.58
N ASP A 41 -2.74 54.44 5.57
CA ASP A 41 -3.37 55.13 6.69
C ASP A 41 -3.66 54.15 7.86
N ALA A 42 -3.71 54.70 9.07
CA ALA A 42 -3.88 54.00 10.33
C ALA A 42 -5.34 54.03 10.80
N GLY A 43 -5.76 52.89 11.36
CA GLY A 43 -6.71 52.83 12.47
C GLY A 43 -8.19 52.86 12.09
N HIS A 44 -8.96 51.98 12.70
CA HIS A 44 -10.12 52.30 13.55
C HIS A 44 -10.49 51.02 14.32
N GLY A 45 -10.42 51.09 15.65
CA GLY A 45 -11.07 50.13 16.53
C GLY A 45 -12.46 50.62 16.92
N SER A 46 -13.30 49.69 17.38
CA SER A 46 -14.14 49.84 18.59
C SER A 46 -15.05 48.63 18.77
N ASP A 47 -14.87 47.96 19.91
CA ASP A 47 -15.89 47.56 20.89
C ASP A 47 -17.31 47.21 20.42
N ALA A 48 -17.74 45.98 20.76
CA ALA A 48 -19.00 45.75 21.46
C ALA A 48 -18.94 44.46 22.27
N ALA A 49 -19.05 44.60 23.59
CA ALA A 49 -19.23 43.54 24.58
C ALA A 49 -20.73 43.20 24.76
N PRO A 50 -21.08 42.13 25.52
CA PRO A 50 -22.32 41.37 25.39
C PRO A 50 -23.40 41.67 26.47
N GLY A 51 -24.60 41.12 26.26
CA GLY A 51 -25.74 41.10 27.18
C GLY A 51 -27.04 40.92 26.37
N ASP A 52 -28.10 40.24 26.79
CA ASP A 52 -28.49 39.76 28.11
C ASP A 52 -29.67 38.76 27.95
N ALA A 53 -29.98 38.05 29.02
CA ALA A 53 -30.91 36.93 29.06
C ALA A 53 -32.42 37.27 29.15
N ALA A 54 -33.24 36.28 28.78
CA ALA A 54 -34.39 35.75 29.53
C ALA A 54 -35.86 36.05 29.15
N THR A 55 -36.64 34.94 29.18
CA THR A 55 -38.04 34.73 29.64
C THR A 55 -39.22 34.68 28.63
N THR A 56 -39.92 33.52 28.67
CA THR A 56 -41.39 33.21 28.64
C THR A 56 -42.30 33.95 27.65
N ASP A 57 -43.24 33.33 26.93
CA ASP A 57 -44.44 32.61 27.42
C ASP A 57 -45.23 31.97 26.24
N ALA A 58 -46.18 31.09 26.58
CA ALA A 58 -47.01 30.19 25.77
C ALA A 58 -47.97 30.85 24.74
N ALA A 59 -48.37 30.06 23.72
CA ALA A 59 -49.77 29.85 23.32
C ALA A 59 -49.92 28.82 22.19
N ALA A 60 -50.74 27.78 22.44
CA ALA A 60 -51.48 27.04 21.41
C ALA A 60 -52.64 27.91 20.87
N PRO A 61 -53.16 27.64 19.66
CA PRO A 61 -54.47 26.95 19.54
C PRO A 61 -54.53 26.07 18.27
N ASP A 62 -55.54 25.28 17.92
CA ASP A 62 -56.76 24.69 18.48
C ASP A 62 -57.26 23.78 17.34
N ALA A 63 -57.94 22.71 17.72
CA ALA A 63 -58.51 21.70 16.85
C ALA A 63 -59.77 22.19 16.11
N GLY A 64 -60.11 21.54 15.00
CA GLY A 64 -61.32 21.87 14.21
C GLY A 64 -61.77 20.81 13.20
N SER A 65 -62.18 19.64 13.70
CA SER A 65 -63.39 18.85 13.35
C SER A 65 -63.89 18.72 11.88
N ARG A 66 -63.77 17.51 11.31
CA ARG A 66 -64.81 16.56 10.70
C ARG A 66 -65.95 17.10 9.79
N PRO A 67 -66.52 16.33 8.82
CA PRO A 67 -66.86 14.90 8.98
C PRO A 67 -66.87 13.95 7.73
N ASP A 68 -66.92 12.65 8.06
CA ASP A 68 -67.63 11.51 7.44
C ASP A 68 -67.80 11.39 5.91
N ALA A 69 -67.16 10.36 5.35
CA ALA A 69 -67.73 9.52 4.31
C ALA A 69 -67.48 8.04 4.61
N ALA A 70 -68.53 7.24 4.41
CA ALA A 70 -68.72 5.86 4.83
C ALA A 70 -67.97 4.83 3.96
N PRO A 71 -68.01 3.52 4.31
CA PRO A 71 -67.01 2.52 3.94
C PRO A 71 -67.32 1.85 2.60
N GLY A 72 -66.27 1.55 1.85
CA GLY A 72 -66.39 0.76 0.63
C GLY A 72 -65.05 0.58 -0.06
N ASP A 73 -64.44 -0.56 0.19
CA ASP A 73 -64.00 -1.52 -0.82
C ASP A 73 -62.62 -2.10 -0.50
N ALA A 74 -62.60 -3.41 -0.35
CA ALA A 74 -61.41 -4.21 -0.12
C ALA A 74 -60.68 -4.36 -1.45
N GLY A 75 -59.82 -3.39 -1.76
CA GLY A 75 -58.83 -3.49 -2.84
C GLY A 75 -57.51 -3.95 -2.27
N ALA A 76 -57.02 -5.09 -2.77
CA ALA A 76 -55.78 -5.75 -2.41
C ALA A 76 -54.63 -4.78 -2.10
N THR A 77 -54.01 -4.96 -0.93
CA THR A 77 -52.61 -4.57 -0.74
C THR A 77 -51.82 -5.28 -1.83
N ASP A 78 -51.21 -4.47 -2.71
CA ASP A 78 -50.14 -4.90 -3.61
C ASP A 78 -49.18 -5.75 -2.78
N ALA A 79 -49.25 -7.06 -3.01
CA ALA A 79 -48.13 -7.92 -2.73
C ALA A 79 -47.01 -7.37 -3.61
N ALA A 80 -45.92 -6.95 -2.97
CA ALA A 80 -44.65 -6.83 -3.64
C ALA A 80 -44.52 -8.06 -4.55
N SER A 81 -44.50 -7.82 -5.86
CA SER A 81 -44.18 -8.85 -6.83
C SER A 81 -42.85 -9.41 -6.39
N ALA A 82 -42.86 -10.61 -5.80
CA ALA A 82 -41.65 -11.39 -5.66
C ALA A 82 -40.99 -11.39 -7.05
N PRO A 83 -39.69 -11.05 -7.17
CA PRO A 83 -39.00 -11.14 -8.44
C PRO A 83 -39.25 -12.56 -8.98
N ASP A 84 -39.63 -12.61 -10.25
CA ASP A 84 -39.79 -13.86 -10.99
C ASP A 84 -38.45 -14.60 -10.82
N ALA A 85 -38.43 -15.67 -10.02
CA ALA A 85 -37.19 -16.37 -9.66
C ALA A 85 -36.41 -16.65 -10.94
N ALA A 86 -35.26 -15.99 -11.09
CA ALA A 86 -34.39 -16.18 -12.23
C ALA A 86 -34.11 -17.69 -12.35
N PRO A 87 -34.03 -18.25 -13.57
CA PRO A 87 -33.55 -19.61 -13.73
C PRO A 87 -32.22 -19.73 -12.97
N PRO A 88 -32.01 -20.77 -12.14
CA PRO A 88 -30.84 -20.85 -11.27
C PRO A 88 -29.58 -20.67 -12.10
N ALA A 89 -28.70 -19.78 -11.63
CA ALA A 89 -27.44 -19.47 -12.27
C ALA A 89 -26.67 -20.76 -12.58
N VAL A 90 -26.29 -20.92 -13.85
CA VAL A 90 -25.60 -22.14 -14.34
C VAL A 90 -24.11 -22.08 -13.99
N VAL A 91 -23.58 -20.86 -13.85
CA VAL A 91 -22.22 -20.57 -13.45
C VAL A 91 -22.30 -19.57 -12.32
N LEU A 92 -21.62 -19.85 -11.22
CA LEU A 92 -21.59 -19.03 -10.02
C LEU A 92 -20.23 -18.35 -9.86
N ILE A 93 -20.20 -17.16 -9.29
CA ILE A 93 -19.04 -16.63 -8.57
C ILE A 93 -18.88 -17.51 -7.32
N ASN A 94 -17.73 -18.17 -7.25
CA ASN A 94 -17.46 -19.19 -6.25
C ASN A 94 -16.53 -18.67 -5.15
N GLU A 95 -15.49 -17.92 -5.52
CA GLU A 95 -14.48 -17.43 -4.59
C GLU A 95 -13.91 -16.11 -5.11
N VAL A 96 -13.66 -15.17 -4.20
CA VAL A 96 -13.07 -13.88 -4.50
C VAL A 96 -11.94 -13.60 -3.51
N VAL A 97 -10.75 -13.29 -4.04
CA VAL A 97 -9.59 -12.79 -3.29
C VAL A 97 -9.24 -11.41 -3.85
N VAL A 98 -9.70 -10.37 -3.16
CA VAL A 98 -9.37 -8.96 -3.44
C VAL A 98 -8.14 -8.47 -2.69
N TYR A 99 -7.68 -9.26 -1.72
CA TYR A 99 -6.55 -8.92 -0.87
C TYR A 99 -5.68 -10.16 -0.65
N PRO A 100 -4.84 -10.53 -1.62
CA PRO A 100 -3.94 -11.66 -1.45
C PRO A 100 -2.96 -11.43 -0.29
N LEU A 101 -2.80 -12.46 0.52
CA LEU A 101 -1.79 -12.66 1.55
C LEU A 101 -0.82 -13.78 1.17
N ARG A 102 -0.98 -14.37 -0.03
CA ARG A 102 -0.11 -15.39 -0.60
C ARG A 102 0.11 -15.16 -2.09
N ASP A 103 1.23 -15.68 -2.60
CA ASP A 103 1.68 -15.61 -3.99
C ASP A 103 0.90 -16.63 -4.85
N TRP A 104 -0.38 -16.39 -5.07
CA TRP A 104 -1.26 -17.29 -5.84
C TRP A 104 -0.88 -17.38 -7.32
N ASN A 105 -0.24 -16.37 -7.89
CA ASN A 105 0.18 -16.38 -9.28
C ASN A 105 1.52 -17.10 -9.51
N ASP A 106 2.17 -17.59 -8.44
CA ASP A 106 3.46 -18.28 -8.48
C ASP A 106 4.55 -17.44 -9.17
N SER A 107 4.77 -16.22 -8.66
CA SER A 107 5.68 -15.26 -9.29
C SER A 107 7.15 -15.70 -9.30
N ASP A 108 7.54 -16.69 -8.50
CA ASP A 108 8.87 -17.31 -8.53
C ASP A 108 8.98 -18.52 -9.48
N GLY A 109 7.87 -18.96 -10.06
CA GLY A 109 7.78 -19.78 -11.27
C GLY A 109 8.07 -21.26 -11.10
N PHE A 110 7.86 -21.81 -9.90
CA PHE A 110 8.16 -23.21 -9.60
C PHE A 110 6.94 -24.14 -9.62
N GLY A 111 5.72 -23.62 -9.62
CA GLY A 111 4.46 -24.39 -9.67
C GLY A 111 3.48 -23.86 -10.73
N MET A 112 2.20 -24.19 -10.55
CA MET A 112 1.12 -23.77 -11.43
C MET A 112 0.34 -22.64 -10.74
N PRO A 113 0.10 -21.50 -11.40
CA PRO A 113 -0.65 -20.41 -10.79
C PRO A 113 -2.06 -20.86 -10.42
N TYR A 114 -2.53 -20.42 -9.26
CA TYR A 114 -3.88 -20.66 -8.71
C TYR A 114 -4.26 -22.14 -8.64
N ASP A 115 -3.34 -23.02 -8.22
CA ASP A 115 -3.57 -24.47 -8.14
C ASP A 115 -3.90 -24.99 -6.72
N GLY A 116 -4.05 -24.07 -5.77
CA GLY A 116 -4.30 -24.34 -4.36
C GLY A 116 -3.03 -24.41 -3.50
N GLU A 117 -1.85 -24.44 -4.13
CA GLU A 117 -0.55 -24.30 -3.46
C GLU A 117 0.04 -22.93 -3.80
N PRO A 118 0.10 -21.98 -2.86
CA PRO A 118 0.69 -20.68 -3.13
C PRO A 118 2.20 -20.80 -3.39
N GLY A 119 2.73 -19.97 -4.28
CA GLY A 119 4.16 -19.83 -4.53
C GLY A 119 4.91 -19.18 -3.37
N HIS A 120 6.23 -19.02 -3.54
CA HIS A 120 7.10 -18.40 -2.54
C HIS A 120 7.60 -17.01 -2.97
N GLY A 121 7.04 -16.47 -4.05
CA GLY A 121 7.38 -15.19 -4.62
C GLY A 121 6.80 -14.00 -3.84
N ILE A 122 6.67 -12.87 -4.53
CA ILE A 122 6.21 -11.63 -3.93
C ILE A 122 4.70 -11.56 -4.06
N ILE A 123 4.02 -11.42 -2.94
CA ILE A 123 2.57 -11.16 -2.89
C ILE A 123 2.32 -9.76 -3.43
N THR A 124 1.55 -9.65 -4.52
CA THR A 124 1.16 -8.39 -5.16
C THR A 124 -0.29 -8.43 -5.64
N SER A 125 -0.80 -7.35 -6.26
CA SER A 125 -2.16 -7.33 -6.82
C SER A 125 -2.36 -8.38 -7.93
N VAL A 126 -1.29 -8.88 -8.55
CA VAL A 126 -1.44 -9.93 -9.55
C VAL A 126 -1.91 -11.28 -8.96
N ASP A 127 -1.84 -11.42 -7.64
CA ASP A 127 -2.32 -12.60 -6.89
C ASP A 127 -3.82 -12.53 -6.58
N GLU A 128 -4.47 -11.40 -6.86
CA GLU A 128 -5.93 -11.26 -6.77
C GLU A 128 -6.60 -12.18 -7.79
N PHE A 129 -7.78 -12.71 -7.44
CA PHE A 129 -8.54 -13.53 -8.38
C PHE A 129 -10.02 -13.62 -8.08
N VAL A 130 -10.78 -13.99 -9.12
CA VAL A 130 -12.16 -14.48 -9.00
C VAL A 130 -12.24 -15.88 -9.56
N GLU A 131 -12.84 -16.80 -8.81
CA GLU A 131 -13.17 -18.13 -9.28
C GLU A 131 -14.64 -18.26 -9.67
N LEU A 132 -14.87 -18.95 -10.78
CA LEU A 132 -16.17 -19.32 -11.29
C LEU A 132 -16.41 -20.83 -11.17
N TYR A 133 -17.62 -21.23 -10.80
CA TYR A 133 -18.04 -22.64 -10.69
C TYR A 133 -19.21 -22.95 -11.62
N ASN A 134 -19.10 -23.97 -12.47
CA ASN A 134 -20.24 -24.43 -13.28
C ASN A 134 -21.11 -25.42 -12.48
N ALA A 135 -22.14 -24.89 -11.81
CA ALA A 135 -23.16 -25.65 -11.09
C ALA A 135 -24.15 -26.40 -12.03
N GLY A 136 -24.12 -26.10 -13.32
CA GLY A 136 -24.98 -26.71 -14.33
C GLY A 136 -24.64 -28.16 -14.68
N THR A 137 -25.42 -28.72 -15.60
CA THR A 137 -25.26 -30.12 -16.08
C THR A 137 -24.64 -30.22 -17.47
N ALA A 138 -24.26 -29.11 -18.10
CA ALA A 138 -23.66 -29.06 -19.43
C ALA A 138 -22.45 -28.13 -19.46
N PRO A 139 -21.48 -28.35 -20.38
CA PRO A 139 -20.37 -27.42 -20.56
C PRO A 139 -20.85 -26.03 -20.99
N VAL A 140 -20.21 -24.98 -20.46
CA VAL A 140 -20.52 -23.58 -20.78
C VAL A 140 -19.34 -22.92 -21.51
N ASP A 141 -19.64 -22.15 -22.56
CA ASP A 141 -18.65 -21.36 -23.29
C ASP A 141 -18.64 -19.93 -22.73
N LEU A 142 -17.56 -19.58 -22.03
CA LEU A 142 -17.40 -18.31 -21.33
C LEU A 142 -16.64 -17.27 -22.14
N ARG A 143 -16.24 -17.57 -23.39
CA ARG A 143 -15.33 -16.69 -24.15
C ARG A 143 -15.85 -15.27 -24.38
N ALA A 144 -17.17 -15.11 -24.45
CA ALA A 144 -17.82 -13.82 -24.66
C ALA A 144 -18.45 -13.26 -23.36
N TRP A 145 -18.30 -13.95 -22.24
CA TRP A 145 -18.77 -13.50 -20.94
C TRP A 145 -17.83 -12.44 -20.38
N THR A 146 -18.34 -11.64 -19.48
CA THR A 146 -17.59 -10.56 -18.83
C THR A 146 -17.69 -10.64 -17.32
N LEU A 147 -16.63 -10.20 -16.66
CA LEU A 147 -16.57 -9.95 -15.23
C LEU A 147 -16.39 -8.45 -15.04
N GLU A 148 -17.31 -7.80 -14.35
CA GLU A 148 -17.27 -6.37 -14.04
C GLU A 148 -16.87 -6.20 -12.58
N MET A 149 -15.86 -5.36 -12.33
CA MET A 149 -15.51 -4.90 -10.99
C MET A 149 -16.03 -3.49 -10.86
N ILE A 150 -16.95 -3.28 -9.92
CA ILE A 150 -17.59 -1.99 -9.69
C ILE A 150 -17.12 -1.49 -8.32
N ASP A 151 -16.15 -0.60 -8.35
CA ASP A 151 -15.61 0.16 -7.22
C ASP A 151 -15.56 1.66 -7.59
N GLU A 152 -14.61 2.42 -7.04
CA GLU A 152 -14.41 3.83 -7.41
C GLU A 152 -13.99 4.05 -8.87
N SER A 153 -13.39 3.04 -9.51
CA SER A 153 -12.92 3.05 -10.90
C SER A 153 -13.37 1.78 -11.65
N PRO A 154 -14.65 1.65 -12.00
CA PRO A 154 -15.19 0.41 -12.55
C PRO A 154 -14.48 -0.05 -13.82
N GLU A 155 -14.09 -1.33 -13.86
CA GLU A 155 -13.49 -1.94 -15.04
C GLU A 155 -14.18 -3.25 -15.44
N THR A 156 -13.98 -3.65 -16.69
CA THR A 156 -14.58 -4.87 -17.25
C THR A 156 -13.51 -5.76 -17.85
N THR A 157 -13.58 -7.03 -17.50
CA THR A 157 -12.73 -8.11 -17.97
C THR A 157 -13.52 -9.01 -18.93
N VAL A 158 -13.03 -9.17 -20.17
CA VAL A 158 -13.59 -10.14 -21.12
C VAL A 158 -12.86 -11.47 -20.97
N LEU A 159 -13.57 -12.52 -20.55
CA LEU A 159 -12.93 -13.77 -20.15
C LEU A 159 -12.17 -14.45 -21.29
N GLY A 160 -12.73 -14.54 -22.50
CA GLY A 160 -12.08 -15.23 -23.63
C GLY A 160 -10.79 -14.59 -24.14
N ALA A 161 -10.47 -13.37 -23.71
CA ALA A 161 -9.26 -12.64 -24.10
C ALA A 161 -8.28 -12.40 -22.93
N HIS A 162 -8.64 -12.82 -21.71
CA HIS A 162 -7.81 -12.57 -20.55
C HIS A 162 -6.57 -13.47 -20.54
N PRO A 163 -5.37 -12.92 -20.30
CA PRO A 163 -4.14 -13.71 -20.28
C PRO A 163 -3.97 -14.67 -19.08
N SER A 164 -4.71 -14.48 -17.98
CA SER A 164 -4.52 -15.22 -16.73
C SER A 164 -5.81 -15.97 -16.38
N ILE A 165 -6.00 -17.09 -17.08
CA ILE A 165 -7.12 -18.01 -16.83
C ILE A 165 -6.55 -19.39 -16.58
N VAL A 166 -6.95 -19.98 -15.45
CA VAL A 166 -6.63 -21.36 -15.08
C VAL A 166 -7.94 -22.09 -14.82
N ALA A 167 -8.04 -23.35 -15.22
CA ALA A 167 -9.26 -24.13 -15.03
C ALA A 167 -8.93 -25.55 -14.59
N THR A 168 -9.87 -26.18 -13.89
CA THR A 168 -9.76 -27.59 -13.49
C THR A 168 -9.45 -28.46 -14.72
N PRO A 169 -8.54 -29.47 -14.63
CA PRO A 169 -8.17 -30.30 -15.77
C PRO A 169 -9.37 -30.84 -16.55
N GLY A 170 -9.38 -30.61 -17.87
CA GLY A 170 -10.48 -31.00 -18.76
C GLY A 170 -11.50 -29.88 -19.05
N SER A 171 -11.44 -28.78 -18.31
CA SER A 171 -12.13 -27.53 -18.64
C SER A 171 -11.25 -26.58 -19.43
N THR A 172 -11.89 -25.64 -20.12
CA THR A 172 -11.26 -24.47 -20.76
C THR A 172 -12.26 -23.32 -20.68
N VAL A 173 -11.83 -22.07 -20.92
CA VAL A 173 -12.76 -20.93 -21.06
C VAL A 173 -13.82 -21.14 -22.15
N ALA A 174 -13.56 -21.97 -23.16
CA ALA A 174 -14.51 -22.29 -24.23
C ALA A 174 -15.50 -23.42 -23.87
N ALA A 175 -15.25 -24.14 -22.78
CA ALA A 175 -16.02 -25.30 -22.35
C ALA A 175 -15.72 -25.63 -20.88
N LEU A 176 -16.21 -24.81 -19.96
CA LEU A 176 -16.16 -25.08 -18.53
C LEU A 176 -17.09 -26.25 -18.23
N GLN A 177 -16.54 -27.41 -17.85
CA GLN A 177 -17.32 -28.63 -17.62
C GLN A 177 -18.22 -28.51 -16.38
N PRO A 178 -19.33 -29.27 -16.32
CA PRO A 178 -20.15 -29.40 -15.11
C PRO A 178 -19.32 -29.78 -13.88
N GLY A 179 -19.51 -29.06 -12.78
CA GLY A 179 -18.81 -29.29 -11.52
C GLY A 179 -17.33 -28.92 -11.52
N HIS A 180 -16.84 -28.22 -12.56
CA HIS A 180 -15.47 -27.72 -12.62
C HIS A 180 -15.40 -26.23 -12.31
N TYR A 181 -14.18 -25.78 -12.01
CA TYR A 181 -13.84 -24.42 -11.64
C TYR A 181 -12.99 -23.73 -12.72
N LEU A 182 -13.05 -22.41 -12.76
CA LEU A 182 -12.20 -21.55 -13.58
C LEU A 182 -11.81 -20.31 -12.77
N VAL A 183 -10.51 -20.12 -12.58
CA VAL A 183 -9.93 -18.94 -11.96
C VAL A 183 -9.61 -17.89 -13.02
N VAL A 184 -10.03 -16.67 -12.76
CA VAL A 184 -9.67 -15.44 -13.46
C VAL A 184 -8.69 -14.69 -12.57
N GLY A 185 -7.40 -14.81 -12.84
CA GLY A 185 -6.34 -14.19 -12.04
C GLY A 185 -6.05 -12.77 -12.50
N ASN A 186 -5.80 -11.85 -11.57
CA ASN A 186 -5.58 -10.43 -11.82
C ASN A 186 -6.62 -9.83 -12.82
N PRO A 187 -7.93 -9.99 -12.56
CA PRO A 187 -8.93 -9.33 -13.38
C PRO A 187 -8.78 -7.80 -13.24
N ARG A 188 -9.19 -7.11 -14.29
CA ARG A 188 -9.17 -5.65 -14.35
C ARG A 188 -10.06 -5.03 -13.28
N GLY A 189 -9.60 -3.96 -12.64
CA GLY A 189 -10.37 -3.17 -11.68
C GLY A 189 -10.37 -3.69 -10.25
N PHE A 190 -9.50 -4.62 -9.86
CA PHE A 190 -9.23 -4.81 -8.44
C PHE A 190 -8.32 -3.68 -7.95
N SER A 191 -8.92 -2.74 -7.23
CA SER A 191 -8.19 -1.67 -6.55
C SER A 191 -8.70 -1.39 -5.14
N SER A 192 -9.79 -2.04 -4.77
CA SER A 192 -10.54 -1.80 -3.53
C SER A 192 -10.84 -3.11 -2.81
N THR A 193 -10.93 -3.02 -1.48
CA THR A 193 -11.45 -4.11 -0.64
C THR A 193 -12.97 -4.05 -0.50
N ASP A 194 -13.60 -2.93 -0.90
CA ASP A 194 -15.04 -2.80 -1.07
C ASP A 194 -15.32 -2.82 -2.59
N VAL A 195 -15.91 -3.90 -3.10
CA VAL A 195 -16.11 -4.11 -4.55
C VAL A 195 -17.40 -4.88 -4.81
N PHE A 196 -18.12 -4.47 -5.85
CA PHE A 196 -19.24 -5.23 -6.39
C PHE A 196 -18.81 -5.96 -7.66
N VAL A 197 -18.86 -7.30 -7.62
CA VAL A 197 -18.36 -8.19 -8.68
C VAL A 197 -19.55 -8.74 -9.44
N VAL A 198 -19.65 -8.45 -10.74
CA VAL A 198 -20.80 -8.88 -11.55
C VAL A 198 -20.36 -9.76 -12.70
N LEU A 199 -20.91 -10.98 -12.77
CA LEU A 199 -20.72 -11.91 -13.88
C LEU A 199 -21.83 -11.73 -14.92
N ARG A 200 -21.48 -11.48 -16.18
CA ARG A 200 -22.45 -11.38 -17.28
C ARG A 200 -22.24 -12.39 -18.40
N ASP A 201 -23.36 -12.86 -18.96
CA ASP A 201 -23.38 -13.72 -20.13
C ASP A 201 -22.99 -13.00 -21.44
N ASP A 202 -22.93 -13.73 -22.55
CA ASP A 202 -22.59 -13.18 -23.88
C ASP A 202 -23.62 -12.19 -24.44
N ALA A 203 -24.80 -12.11 -23.82
CA ALA A 203 -25.86 -11.15 -24.13
C ALA A 203 -25.87 -9.96 -23.16
N GLY A 204 -24.96 -9.92 -22.19
CA GLY A 204 -24.85 -8.88 -21.17
C GLY A 204 -25.84 -9.01 -20.01
N ARG A 205 -26.49 -10.17 -19.84
CA ARG A 205 -27.38 -10.41 -18.68
C ARG A 205 -26.52 -10.76 -17.46
N VAL A 206 -26.91 -10.28 -16.29
CA VAL A 206 -26.33 -10.75 -15.01
C VAL A 206 -26.63 -12.24 -14.88
N VAL A 207 -25.60 -13.00 -14.53
CA VAL A 207 -25.68 -14.44 -14.27
C VAL A 207 -25.58 -14.70 -12.78
N ASP A 208 -24.63 -14.04 -12.12
CA ASP A 208 -24.37 -14.07 -10.68
C ASP A 208 -23.63 -12.77 -10.35
N ASP A 209 -23.68 -12.36 -9.09
CA ASP A 209 -23.00 -11.21 -8.53
C ASP A 209 -22.61 -11.46 -7.07
N VAL A 210 -21.74 -10.61 -6.56
CA VAL A 210 -21.43 -10.55 -5.13
C VAL A 210 -20.97 -9.15 -4.78
N GLU A 211 -21.62 -8.56 -3.79
CA GLU A 211 -21.18 -7.38 -3.07
C GLU A 211 -20.22 -7.79 -1.95
N ILE A 212 -19.01 -7.22 -1.99
CA ILE A 212 -18.01 -7.35 -0.94
C ILE A 212 -17.89 -6.00 -0.26
N GLY A 213 -18.18 -5.94 1.04
CA GLY A 213 -18.25 -4.67 1.79
C GLY A 213 -19.68 -4.17 1.99
N GLY A 214 -19.98 -2.92 1.62
CA GLY A 214 -21.35 -2.39 1.72
C GLY A 214 -21.70 -1.62 2.99
N ASN A 215 -20.70 -1.28 3.81
CA ASN A 215 -20.91 -0.81 5.19
C ASN A 215 -21.64 0.55 5.29
N ASN A 216 -21.84 1.27 4.18
CA ASN A 216 -22.56 2.53 4.13
C ASN A 216 -23.39 2.63 2.85
N GLY A 217 -24.51 3.36 2.88
CA GLY A 217 -25.41 3.47 1.72
C GLY A 217 -24.86 4.23 0.51
N ALA A 218 -23.60 4.68 0.50
CA ALA A 218 -22.92 5.15 -0.70
C ALA A 218 -22.05 4.05 -1.34
N ALA A 219 -21.84 2.95 -0.62
CA ALA A 219 -21.08 1.77 -1.01
C ALA A 219 -21.99 0.53 -1.12
N ASP A 220 -23.30 0.72 -1.31
CA ASP A 220 -24.37 -0.28 -1.52
C ASP A 220 -24.80 -0.20 -3.00
N PRO A 221 -24.14 -0.92 -3.92
CA PRO A 221 -24.42 -0.83 -5.36
C PRO A 221 -25.67 -1.62 -5.76
N GLU A 222 -26.10 -2.60 -4.96
CA GLU A 222 -27.31 -3.39 -5.18
C GLU A 222 -28.59 -2.61 -4.83
N GLY A 223 -28.49 -1.70 -3.86
CA GLY A 223 -29.56 -0.83 -3.41
C GLY A 223 -30.63 -1.55 -2.59
N ASP A 224 -30.29 -2.68 -1.99
CA ASP A 224 -31.18 -3.52 -1.18
C ASP A 224 -30.99 -3.31 0.34
N GLY A 225 -29.88 -2.70 0.74
CA GLY A 225 -29.64 -2.28 2.12
C GLY A 225 -28.17 -1.92 2.34
N SER A 226 -27.85 -1.38 3.52
CA SER A 226 -26.45 -1.26 3.92
C SER A 226 -26.12 -2.37 4.89
N GLY A 227 -25.02 -3.06 4.67
CA GLY A 227 -24.49 -4.09 5.55
C GLY A 227 -25.09 -5.49 5.35
N ASP A 228 -25.37 -5.80 4.10
CA ASP A 228 -25.75 -7.09 3.50
C ASP A 228 -24.62 -7.67 2.62
N GLY A 229 -23.63 -6.86 2.24
CA GLY A 229 -22.45 -7.35 1.52
C GLY A 229 -21.67 -8.43 2.28
N ALA A 230 -21.12 -9.36 1.50
CA ALA A 230 -20.25 -10.41 2.00
C ALA A 230 -18.99 -9.82 2.64
N PRO A 231 -18.44 -10.48 3.67
CA PRO A 231 -18.89 -11.75 4.24
C PRO A 231 -19.75 -11.63 5.51
N ASP A 232 -19.89 -10.44 6.09
CA ASP A 232 -20.58 -10.25 7.39
C ASP A 232 -21.27 -8.87 7.54
N GLY A 233 -21.45 -8.12 6.45
CA GLY A 233 -22.19 -6.86 6.41
C GLY A 233 -21.50 -5.66 7.08
N ILE A 234 -20.33 -5.86 7.68
CA ILE A 234 -19.53 -4.79 8.29
C ILE A 234 -18.05 -4.88 7.91
N GLY A 235 -17.61 -6.04 7.45
CA GLY A 235 -16.27 -6.29 6.94
C GLY A 235 -16.22 -6.10 5.43
N ASN A 236 -15.10 -5.57 4.96
CA ASN A 236 -14.73 -5.49 3.54
C ASN A 236 -13.89 -6.71 3.15
N GLY A 237 -13.51 -6.87 1.89
CA GLY A 237 -12.66 -7.96 1.42
C GLY A 237 -11.21 -7.98 1.91
N LEU A 238 -10.84 -7.13 2.88
CA LEU A 238 -9.53 -7.14 3.51
C LEU A 238 -9.28 -8.48 4.22
N GLY A 239 -8.30 -9.25 3.76
CA GLY A 239 -7.77 -10.40 4.49
C GLY A 239 -6.87 -9.92 5.62
N ARG A 240 -7.23 -10.17 6.89
CA ARG A 240 -6.32 -9.85 8.02
C ARG A 240 -5.30 -10.96 8.24
N GLY A 241 -5.60 -12.17 7.80
CA GLY A 241 -4.78 -13.35 7.94
C GLY A 241 -5.07 -14.37 6.85
N VAL A 242 -4.13 -15.29 6.63
CA VAL A 242 -4.14 -16.27 5.54
C VAL A 242 -5.31 -17.26 5.63
N PHE A 243 -6.01 -17.31 6.77
CA PHE A 243 -7.24 -18.07 6.95
C PHE A 243 -8.50 -17.37 6.45
N GLU A 244 -8.49 -16.06 6.32
CA GLU A 244 -9.70 -15.27 6.02
C GLU A 244 -9.50 -14.37 4.80
N GLU A 245 -8.55 -14.78 3.96
CA GLU A 245 -8.09 -14.11 2.75
C GLU A 245 -9.10 -14.21 1.60
N ALA A 246 -9.92 -15.27 1.56
CA ALA A 246 -10.94 -15.47 0.54
C ALA A 246 -12.35 -15.26 1.09
N ILE A 247 -13.19 -14.62 0.27
CA ILE A 247 -14.64 -14.59 0.42
C ILE A 247 -15.18 -15.65 -0.53
N ALA A 248 -15.74 -16.71 0.03
CA ALA A 248 -15.99 -17.93 -0.72
C ALA A 248 -17.40 -18.47 -0.46
N ARG A 249 -18.08 -18.87 -1.52
CA ARG A 249 -19.38 -19.53 -1.48
C ARG A 249 -19.16 -20.98 -1.05
N PRO A 250 -19.67 -21.45 0.12
CA PRO A 250 -19.44 -22.83 0.57
C PRO A 250 -19.89 -23.87 -0.45
N ALA A 251 -19.21 -25.01 -0.50
CA ALA A 251 -19.44 -26.03 -1.51
C ALA A 251 -20.90 -26.50 -1.54
N GLY A 252 -21.57 -26.24 -2.67
CA GLY A 252 -22.97 -26.60 -2.90
C GLY A 252 -23.98 -25.62 -2.31
N ALA A 253 -23.54 -24.50 -1.75
CA ALA A 253 -24.42 -23.39 -1.43
C ALA A 253 -25.05 -22.84 -2.73
N PRO A 254 -26.35 -22.52 -2.71
CA PRO A 254 -27.00 -21.84 -3.82
C PRO A 254 -26.52 -20.39 -3.92
N ASP A 255 -26.96 -19.74 -4.99
CA ASP A 255 -27.07 -18.30 -5.10
C ASP A 255 -28.51 -17.91 -4.76
N THR A 256 -28.65 -17.09 -3.72
CA THR A 256 -29.93 -16.65 -3.16
C THR A 256 -30.18 -15.15 -3.30
N ASP A 257 -29.28 -14.43 -3.98
CA ASP A 257 -29.21 -12.97 -4.00
C ASP A 257 -29.10 -12.39 -2.55
N ASP A 258 -28.43 -13.08 -1.63
CA ASP A 258 -28.17 -12.67 -0.24
C ASP A 258 -26.72 -13.01 0.10
N ASP A 259 -25.81 -12.08 -0.21
CA ASP A 259 -24.36 -12.31 -0.20
C ASP A 259 -23.82 -12.70 1.18
N ILE A 260 -24.30 -12.07 2.24
CA ILE A 260 -23.94 -12.41 3.62
C ILE A 260 -24.41 -13.83 4.00
N ALA A 261 -25.50 -14.33 3.42
CA ALA A 261 -25.95 -15.71 3.65
C ALA A 261 -25.18 -16.74 2.81
N ASP A 262 -24.69 -16.32 1.65
CA ASP A 262 -24.13 -17.18 0.63
C ASP A 262 -22.61 -17.35 0.70
N PHE A 263 -21.90 -16.34 1.22
CA PHE A 263 -20.44 -16.33 1.29
C PHE A 263 -19.93 -16.38 2.73
N VAL A 264 -18.73 -16.95 2.90
CA VAL A 264 -18.01 -16.97 4.17
C VAL A 264 -16.55 -16.62 3.96
N ARG A 265 -15.88 -16.15 5.02
CA ARG A 265 -14.41 -16.07 5.01
C ARG A 265 -13.80 -17.44 5.23
N MET A 266 -12.80 -17.80 4.42
CA MET A 266 -12.02 -19.02 4.59
C MET A 266 -10.65 -18.93 3.88
N PRO A 267 -9.73 -19.90 4.10
CA PRO A 267 -8.50 -19.94 3.34
C PRO A 267 -8.84 -20.11 1.86
N ALA A 268 -8.06 -19.48 0.98
CA ALA A 268 -8.34 -19.59 -0.44
C ALA A 268 -8.16 -21.03 -0.94
N THR A 269 -9.08 -21.51 -1.79
CA THR A 269 -9.08 -22.87 -2.34
C THR A 269 -9.24 -22.89 -3.86
N PRO A 270 -8.38 -22.18 -4.62
CA PRO A 270 -8.54 -22.10 -6.07
C PRO A 270 -8.48 -23.50 -6.70
N LEU A 271 -9.38 -23.69 -7.66
CA LEU A 271 -9.68 -24.89 -8.42
C LEU A 271 -10.23 -26.07 -7.59
N ALA A 272 -10.69 -25.82 -6.36
CA ALA A 272 -11.23 -26.82 -5.46
C ALA A 272 -12.56 -26.38 -4.83
N PRO A 273 -13.37 -27.33 -4.31
CA PRO A 273 -14.57 -26.96 -3.56
C PRO A 273 -14.22 -26.19 -2.27
N ASN A 274 -14.93 -25.09 -2.04
CA ASN A 274 -14.85 -24.31 -0.81
C ASN A 274 -15.45 -25.11 0.35
N VAL A 275 -14.62 -25.80 1.12
CA VAL A 275 -15.05 -26.50 2.33
C VAL A 275 -14.58 -25.67 3.52
N PRO A 276 -15.46 -24.87 4.16
CA PRO A 276 -15.08 -24.11 5.34
C PRO A 276 -14.51 -25.06 6.39
N PRO A 277 -13.26 -24.86 6.83
CA PRO A 277 -12.66 -25.73 7.82
C PRO A 277 -13.45 -25.64 9.12
N GLU A 278 -13.73 -26.79 9.74
CA GLU A 278 -14.32 -26.79 11.08
C GLU A 278 -13.36 -26.07 12.04
N PRO A 279 -13.86 -25.22 12.95
CA PRO A 279 -13.04 -24.64 14.00
C PRO A 279 -12.28 -25.75 14.74
N PRO A 280 -10.98 -25.56 15.05
CA PRO A 280 -10.23 -26.50 15.85
C PRO A 280 -10.99 -26.81 17.14
N VAL A 281 -11.11 -28.09 17.51
CA VAL A 281 -11.73 -28.49 18.77
C VAL A 281 -10.65 -28.60 19.82
N GLU A 282 -10.30 -27.47 20.41
CA GLU A 282 -9.42 -27.40 21.57
C GLU A 282 -9.94 -26.42 22.63
N SER A 283 -9.33 -26.46 23.81
CA SER A 283 -9.71 -25.61 24.94
C SER A 283 -8.53 -24.86 25.55
N ASP A 284 -7.33 -25.04 24.99
CA ASP A 284 -6.13 -24.36 25.49
C ASP A 284 -6.12 -22.95 24.88
N PRO A 285 -6.03 -21.89 25.71
CA PRO A 285 -5.94 -20.52 25.19
C PRO A 285 -4.64 -20.26 24.42
N PRO A 286 -4.65 -19.31 23.47
CA PRO A 286 -3.43 -18.83 22.86
C PRO A 286 -2.54 -18.15 23.92
N VAL A 287 -1.23 -18.28 23.73
CA VAL A 287 -0.18 -17.77 24.61
C VAL A 287 0.84 -17.00 23.80
N VAL A 288 1.17 -15.79 24.26
CA VAL A 288 2.26 -15.00 23.68
C VAL A 288 3.60 -15.70 23.94
N VAL A 289 4.32 -16.02 22.87
CA VAL A 289 5.63 -16.69 22.91
C VAL A 289 6.78 -15.76 22.51
N ALA A 290 6.50 -14.69 21.79
CA ALA A 290 7.44 -13.64 21.46
C ALA A 290 6.70 -12.31 21.21
N ASN A 291 7.43 -11.20 21.29
CA ASN A 291 6.92 -9.86 21.07
C ASN A 291 8.05 -8.95 20.63
N ALA A 292 7.70 -7.79 20.09
CA ALA A 292 8.64 -6.72 19.85
C ALA A 292 9.45 -6.43 21.13
N GLU A 293 10.77 -6.44 20.99
CA GLU A 293 11.74 -6.24 22.07
C GLU A 293 12.94 -5.45 21.56
N GLY A 294 13.64 -4.77 22.46
CA GLY A 294 14.85 -4.04 22.13
C GLY A 294 15.03 -2.77 22.94
N THR A 295 16.28 -2.31 23.01
CA THR A 295 16.66 -1.03 23.63
C THR A 295 16.91 0.09 22.61
N ALA A 296 16.69 -0.20 21.34
CA ALA A 296 16.82 0.71 20.21
C ALA A 296 15.88 0.22 19.10
N PHE A 297 14.60 0.06 19.45
CA PHE A 297 13.58 -0.39 18.52
C PHE A 297 13.39 0.65 17.41
N PRO A 298 13.44 0.26 16.11
CA PRO A 298 13.28 1.20 15.02
C PRO A 298 11.97 1.98 15.12
N VAL A 299 12.02 3.30 15.00
CA VAL A 299 10.81 4.14 15.16
C VAL A 299 9.78 3.90 14.06
N SER A 300 10.22 3.48 12.88
CA SER A 300 9.36 3.22 11.72
C SER A 300 8.91 1.75 11.62
N ASP A 301 9.36 0.87 12.53
CA ASP A 301 8.90 -0.52 12.57
C ASP A 301 7.57 -0.63 13.32
N ASN A 302 6.74 -1.55 12.85
CA ASN A 302 5.48 -1.89 13.51
C ASN A 302 5.71 -2.72 14.78
N VAL A 303 4.91 -2.47 15.81
CA VAL A 303 4.87 -3.31 17.01
C VAL A 303 4.19 -4.64 16.68
N TRP A 304 4.74 -5.75 17.17
CA TRP A 304 4.22 -7.09 16.88
C TRP A 304 4.26 -8.04 18.08
N VAL A 305 3.43 -9.08 18.04
CA VAL A 305 3.32 -10.14 19.05
C VAL A 305 3.05 -11.48 18.37
N THR A 306 3.81 -12.51 18.73
CA THR A 306 3.66 -13.88 18.22
C THR A 306 3.07 -14.79 19.28
N PHE A 307 2.08 -15.57 18.88
CA PHE A 307 1.41 -16.58 19.68
C PHE A 307 1.98 -17.99 19.38
N ASN A 308 1.75 -18.94 20.27
CA ASN A 308 2.12 -20.35 20.07
C ASN A 308 1.30 -21.05 18.97
N GLU A 309 0.29 -20.38 18.43
CA GLU A 309 -0.71 -20.91 17.52
C GLU A 309 -1.37 -19.78 16.72
N PRO A 310 -2.06 -20.10 15.60
CA PRO A 310 -2.84 -19.14 14.83
C PRO A 310 -3.98 -18.51 15.63
N VAL A 311 -4.11 -17.19 15.55
CA VAL A 311 -5.25 -16.46 16.13
C VAL A 311 -6.38 -16.28 15.11
N ALA A 312 -7.59 -16.01 15.60
CA ALA A 312 -8.71 -15.69 14.72
C ALA A 312 -8.57 -14.25 14.20
N GLY A 313 -8.57 -14.08 12.88
CA GLY A 313 -8.49 -12.77 12.21
C GLY A 313 -9.60 -11.80 12.64
N ALA A 314 -10.81 -12.29 12.83
CA ALA A 314 -11.93 -11.52 13.41
C ALA A 314 -11.64 -10.90 14.79
N SER A 315 -10.74 -11.48 15.60
CA SER A 315 -10.31 -10.90 16.89
C SER A 315 -9.16 -9.89 16.74
N ALA A 316 -8.45 -9.90 15.61
CA ALA A 316 -7.30 -9.04 15.33
C ALA A 316 -7.75 -7.64 14.85
N THR A 317 -8.30 -6.86 15.79
CA THR A 317 -8.79 -5.50 15.55
C THR A 317 -7.89 -4.45 16.23
N PRO A 318 -7.90 -3.17 15.80
CA PRO A 318 -7.19 -2.11 16.52
C PRO A 318 -7.58 -1.98 18.01
N ALA A 319 -8.75 -2.50 18.42
CA ALA A 319 -9.19 -2.46 19.81
C ALA A 319 -8.46 -3.44 20.75
N VAL A 320 -7.82 -4.50 20.21
CA VAL A 320 -7.17 -5.53 21.03
C VAL A 320 -5.70 -5.24 21.33
N ILE A 321 -5.10 -4.23 20.71
CA ILE A 321 -3.72 -3.81 20.97
C ILE A 321 -3.64 -2.31 21.21
N HIS A 322 -3.18 -1.94 22.40
CA HIS A 322 -3.02 -0.54 22.82
C HIS A 322 -1.53 -0.24 22.83
N VAL A 323 -1.13 0.82 22.14
CA VAL A 323 0.25 1.32 22.11
C VAL A 323 0.23 2.70 22.74
N SER A 324 1.12 2.97 23.71
CA SER A 324 1.13 4.24 24.41
C SER A 324 2.54 4.68 24.81
N VAL A 325 2.74 5.99 24.98
CA VAL A 325 3.99 6.58 25.45
C VAL A 325 3.69 7.54 26.59
N GLY A 326 4.29 7.30 27.76
CA GLY A 326 4.01 8.10 28.95
C GLY A 326 2.53 8.10 29.37
N GLY A 327 1.80 7.03 29.04
CA GLY A 327 0.36 6.89 29.28
C GLY A 327 -0.55 7.64 28.30
N VAL A 328 -0.02 8.15 27.18
CA VAL A 328 -0.80 8.72 26.08
C VAL A 328 -0.87 7.68 24.96
N ASP A 329 -2.08 7.31 24.56
CA ASP A 329 -2.29 6.33 23.50
C ASP A 329 -1.83 6.89 22.15
N LEU A 330 -1.09 6.07 21.41
CA LEU A 330 -0.80 6.26 20.00
C LEU A 330 -1.91 5.56 19.19
N PRO A 331 -2.52 6.24 18.20
CA PRO A 331 -3.54 5.63 17.36
C PRO A 331 -2.96 4.42 16.60
N VAL A 332 -3.71 3.32 16.57
CA VAL A 332 -3.44 2.15 15.72
C VAL A 332 -4.44 2.18 14.58
N ASP A 333 -3.94 2.30 13.35
CA ASP A 333 -4.74 2.38 12.14
C ASP A 333 -5.31 1.00 11.76
N ALA A 334 -4.42 0.01 11.75
CA ALA A 334 -4.76 -1.36 11.37
C ALA A 334 -4.03 -2.39 12.22
N VAL A 335 -4.61 -3.58 12.26
CA VAL A 335 -3.97 -4.78 12.80
C VAL A 335 -4.04 -5.86 11.73
N THR A 336 -2.89 -6.43 11.40
CA THR A 336 -2.76 -7.54 10.45
C THR A 336 -2.12 -8.74 11.12
N LEU A 337 -2.26 -9.91 10.51
CA LEU A 337 -1.62 -11.13 10.91
C LEU A 337 -0.53 -11.55 9.92
N ARG A 338 0.49 -12.22 10.42
CA ARG A 338 1.61 -12.82 9.68
C ARG A 338 1.92 -14.19 10.26
N ASP A 339 2.85 -14.91 9.62
CA ASP A 339 3.37 -16.20 10.09
C ASP A 339 2.25 -17.23 10.33
N ASP A 340 1.46 -17.51 9.29
CA ASP A 340 0.29 -18.40 9.35
C ASP A 340 -0.72 -18.00 10.45
N ASP A 341 -0.96 -16.71 10.55
CA ASP A 341 -1.86 -16.07 11.51
C ASP A 341 -1.41 -16.14 12.99
N ALA A 342 -0.16 -16.52 13.25
CA ALA A 342 0.37 -16.58 14.61
C ALA A 342 0.98 -15.25 15.09
N THR A 343 1.29 -14.30 14.20
CA THR A 343 1.90 -13.02 14.57
C THR A 343 0.94 -11.86 14.30
N LEU A 344 0.51 -11.18 15.36
CA LEU A 344 -0.25 -9.93 15.30
C LEU A 344 0.69 -8.74 15.12
N VAL A 345 0.40 -7.88 14.14
CA VAL A 345 1.19 -6.68 13.81
C VAL A 345 0.29 -5.45 13.92
N ALA A 346 0.63 -4.51 14.80
CA ALA A 346 -0.04 -3.22 14.94
C ALA A 346 0.64 -2.18 14.05
N HIS A 347 -0.14 -1.57 13.16
CA HIS A 347 0.27 -0.46 12.32
C HIS A 347 -0.15 0.83 13.02
N THR A 348 0.81 1.49 13.70
CA THR A 348 0.56 2.79 14.31
C THR A 348 0.37 3.86 13.24
N VAL A 349 -0.45 4.86 13.57
CA VAL A 349 -0.47 6.11 12.80
C VAL A 349 0.81 6.88 13.13
N GLY A 350 1.59 7.21 12.09
CA GLY A 350 2.92 7.79 12.27
C GLY A 350 3.96 6.81 12.84
N ARG A 351 5.19 7.32 12.95
CA ARG A 351 6.31 6.62 13.60
C ARG A 351 6.19 6.68 15.12
N LEU A 352 6.82 5.72 15.78
CA LEU A 352 6.99 5.74 17.23
C LEU A 352 7.90 6.93 17.64
N PRO A 353 7.69 7.57 18.80
CA PRO A 353 8.57 8.63 19.27
C PRO A 353 10.01 8.15 19.48
N TYR A 354 11.01 8.99 19.17
CA TYR A 354 12.42 8.72 19.43
C TYR A 354 12.76 8.68 20.93
N ASP A 355 13.73 7.85 21.31
CA ASP A 355 14.29 7.75 22.67
C ASP A 355 13.20 7.61 23.76
N ALA A 356 12.18 6.80 23.46
CA ALA A 356 10.96 6.70 24.25
C ALA A 356 10.69 5.26 24.68
N ASP A 357 10.19 5.13 25.91
CA ASP A 357 9.59 3.90 26.38
C ASP A 357 8.15 3.80 25.83
N VAL A 358 7.93 2.83 24.94
CA VAL A 358 6.63 2.53 24.35
C VAL A 358 6.02 1.35 25.10
N ASP A 359 4.92 1.62 25.79
CA ASP A 359 4.14 0.61 26.51
C ASP A 359 3.09 0.00 25.58
N VAL A 360 3.08 -1.33 25.50
CA VAL A 360 2.16 -2.10 24.66
C VAL A 360 1.32 -3.02 25.52
N VAL A 361 0.01 -3.03 25.28
CA VAL A 361 -0.94 -3.93 25.95
C VAL A 361 -1.77 -4.67 24.90
N VAL A 362 -1.62 -6.00 24.85
CA VAL A 362 -2.50 -6.90 24.11
C VAL A 362 -3.61 -7.36 25.03
N ARG A 363 -4.85 -7.12 24.66
CA ARG A 363 -6.02 -7.49 25.45
C ARG A 363 -6.25 -9.00 25.44
N GLY A 364 -6.44 -9.56 26.62
CA GLY A 364 -6.97 -10.91 26.81
C GLY A 364 -8.44 -10.88 27.27
N GLY A 365 -8.95 -12.05 27.63
CA GLY A 365 -10.33 -12.23 28.03
C GLY A 365 -11.32 -12.12 26.87
N VAL A 366 -12.60 -11.96 27.20
CA VAL A 366 -13.72 -12.08 26.24
C VAL A 366 -13.77 -11.00 25.16
N GLU A 367 -13.08 -9.88 25.35
CA GLU A 367 -12.94 -8.79 24.36
C GLU A 367 -11.53 -8.76 23.74
N GLY A 368 -10.70 -9.76 24.05
CA GLY A 368 -9.31 -9.82 23.63
C GLY A 368 -9.08 -10.69 22.40
N VAL A 369 -7.81 -10.99 22.15
CA VAL A 369 -7.40 -11.92 21.09
C VAL A 369 -7.93 -13.33 21.39
N THR A 370 -8.48 -14.01 20.38
CA THR A 370 -8.90 -15.41 20.48
C THR A 370 -8.15 -16.27 19.48
N ASP A 371 -7.95 -17.54 19.79
CA ASP A 371 -7.55 -18.54 18.79
C ASP A 371 -8.70 -18.83 17.79
N ARG A 372 -8.46 -19.73 16.83
CA ARG A 372 -9.48 -20.18 15.87
C ARG A 372 -10.57 -21.06 16.49
N ALA A 373 -10.34 -21.65 17.67
CA ALA A 373 -11.36 -22.38 18.43
C ALA A 373 -12.28 -21.43 19.24
N GLY A 374 -11.92 -20.15 19.30
CA GLY A 374 -12.62 -19.12 20.08
C GLY A 374 -12.17 -19.06 21.54
N ASN A 375 -11.06 -19.71 21.94
CA ASN A 375 -10.52 -19.57 23.28
C ASN A 375 -9.82 -18.20 23.39
N PRO A 376 -10.17 -17.36 24.38
CA PRO A 376 -9.54 -16.06 24.55
C PRO A 376 -8.17 -16.19 25.22
N LEU A 377 -7.21 -15.37 24.79
CA LEU A 377 -5.96 -15.12 25.50
C LEU A 377 -6.27 -14.90 27.00
N ALA A 378 -5.61 -15.65 27.88
CA ALA A 378 -6.08 -15.81 29.26
C ALA A 378 -6.15 -14.49 30.08
N ALA A 379 -5.27 -13.55 29.81
CA ALA A 379 -5.21 -12.23 30.44
C ALA A 379 -4.45 -11.25 29.54
N ASP A 380 -4.58 -9.95 29.82
CA ASP A 380 -3.80 -8.93 29.13
C ASP A 380 -2.30 -9.22 29.24
N VAL A 381 -1.60 -9.06 28.13
CA VAL A 381 -0.14 -9.15 28.05
C VAL A 381 0.40 -7.75 27.85
N SER A 382 1.27 -7.31 28.76
CA SER A 382 1.91 -6.01 28.68
C SER A 382 3.42 -6.17 28.55
N PHE A 383 4.02 -5.39 27.67
CA PHE A 383 5.46 -5.30 27.51
C PHE A 383 5.86 -3.88 27.10
N GLN A 384 7.16 -3.62 27.09
CA GLN A 384 7.71 -2.32 26.76
C GLN A 384 8.86 -2.50 25.77
N VAL A 385 8.94 -1.61 24.79
CA VAL A 385 10.12 -1.44 23.93
C VAL A 385 10.68 -0.04 24.12
N HIS A 386 12.01 0.10 24.06
CA HIS A 386 12.64 1.40 24.05
C HIS A 386 13.09 1.71 22.62
N THR A 387 12.60 2.82 22.06
CA THR A 387 12.89 3.20 20.68
C THR A 387 14.30 3.76 20.52
N GLU A 388 14.81 3.69 19.30
CA GLU A 388 16.11 4.27 18.98
C GLU A 388 16.14 5.80 19.18
N PRO A 389 17.31 6.38 19.49
CA PRO A 389 17.43 7.82 19.65
C PRO A 389 17.25 8.55 18.31
N ARG A 390 16.92 9.85 18.39
CA ARG A 390 16.93 10.70 17.20
C ARG A 390 18.33 10.70 16.55
N PRO A 391 18.42 10.70 15.22
CA PRO A 391 19.70 10.87 14.53
C PRO A 391 20.42 12.16 14.95
N ALA A 392 21.73 12.17 14.77
CA ALA A 392 22.50 13.38 15.02
C ALA A 392 22.07 14.49 14.05
N ASP A 393 21.85 15.70 14.56
CA ASP A 393 21.60 16.89 13.75
C ASP A 393 22.81 17.85 13.82
N PRO A 394 23.51 18.10 12.70
CA PRO A 394 23.31 17.49 11.39
C PRO A 394 23.92 16.09 11.28
N ALA A 395 23.32 15.23 10.46
CA ALA A 395 23.84 13.88 10.24
C ALA A 395 25.19 13.89 9.51
N GLY A 396 26.01 12.87 9.78
CA GLY A 396 27.31 12.69 9.13
C GLY A 396 27.19 12.31 7.65
N VAL A 397 26.09 11.67 7.27
CA VAL A 397 25.69 11.39 5.89
C VAL A 397 24.20 11.68 5.82
N VAL A 398 23.75 12.36 4.77
CA VAL A 398 22.36 12.74 4.60
C VAL A 398 21.81 12.22 3.27
N ILE A 399 20.54 11.87 3.25
CA ILE A 399 19.73 11.73 2.04
C ILE A 399 19.58 13.12 1.44
N ASN A 400 20.02 13.30 0.21
CA ASN A 400 20.15 14.62 -0.39
C ASN A 400 19.20 14.85 -1.56
N GLU A 401 18.89 13.80 -2.32
CA GLU A 401 18.04 13.91 -3.49
C GLU A 401 17.36 12.56 -3.76
N ILE A 402 16.08 12.59 -4.13
CA ILE A 402 15.27 11.39 -4.35
C ILE A 402 14.50 11.54 -5.65
N VAL A 403 14.54 10.52 -6.51
CA VAL A 403 13.68 10.40 -7.68
C VAL A 403 12.83 9.14 -7.54
N SER A 404 11.57 9.31 -7.14
CA SER A 404 10.58 8.22 -7.00
C SER A 404 9.56 8.16 -8.13
N SER A 405 9.54 9.16 -9.01
CA SER A 405 8.64 9.24 -10.15
C SER A 405 9.43 9.66 -11.40
N PRO A 406 10.31 8.80 -11.93
CA PRO A 406 11.19 9.18 -13.03
C PRO A 406 10.39 9.58 -14.27
N LEU A 407 10.89 10.61 -14.95
CA LEU A 407 10.45 11.11 -16.27
C LEU A 407 11.57 11.03 -17.31
N GLN A 408 12.75 10.54 -16.91
CA GLN A 408 13.93 10.34 -17.73
C GLN A 408 14.52 8.94 -17.50
N ASP A 409 15.19 8.38 -18.53
CA ASP A 409 15.83 7.05 -18.52
C ASP A 409 17.17 7.12 -17.79
N TRP A 410 17.12 7.25 -16.46
CA TRP A 410 18.30 7.32 -15.61
C TRP A 410 19.10 6.03 -15.63
N ASP A 411 18.51 4.84 -15.78
CA ASP A 411 19.25 3.58 -15.89
C ASP A 411 20.05 3.45 -17.20
N ASP A 412 19.89 4.43 -18.10
CA ASP A 412 20.53 4.54 -19.42
C ASP A 412 20.39 3.24 -20.22
N SER A 413 19.17 2.68 -20.22
CA SER A 413 18.86 1.44 -20.91
C SER A 413 19.06 1.52 -22.42
N GLU A 414 18.85 2.71 -23.02
CA GLU A 414 19.17 2.98 -24.42
C GLU A 414 19.65 4.42 -24.64
N GLY A 415 20.73 4.61 -25.41
CA GLY A 415 21.19 5.95 -25.78
C GLY A 415 22.19 6.51 -24.78
N GLY A 416 21.97 7.76 -24.33
CA GLY A 416 22.77 8.42 -23.30
C GLY A 416 24.29 8.42 -23.53
N ASP A 417 25.05 8.26 -22.44
CA ASP A 417 26.50 8.11 -22.44
C ASP A 417 26.98 6.67 -22.18
N GLY A 418 26.05 5.72 -22.06
CA GLY A 418 26.25 4.31 -21.76
C GLY A 418 26.56 4.05 -20.29
N VAL A 419 26.18 4.98 -19.41
CA VAL A 419 26.56 5.02 -18.00
C VAL A 419 25.30 5.25 -17.15
N ALA A 420 24.60 4.17 -16.81
CA ALA A 420 23.43 4.18 -15.92
C ALA A 420 23.62 5.08 -14.69
N PHE A 421 22.68 5.94 -14.35
CA PHE A 421 22.70 6.90 -13.25
C PHE A 421 23.87 7.88 -13.35
N SER A 422 24.08 8.46 -14.54
CA SER A 422 24.97 9.59 -14.79
C SER A 422 24.18 10.89 -14.96
N PRO A 423 24.84 12.07 -14.99
CA PRO A 423 24.17 13.34 -15.31
C PRO A 423 23.58 13.42 -16.73
N VAL A 424 23.80 12.41 -17.58
CA VAL A 424 23.26 12.35 -18.94
C VAL A 424 22.32 11.14 -19.00
N PRO A 425 21.00 11.34 -18.82
CA PRO A 425 20.05 10.25 -18.93
C PRO A 425 20.02 9.71 -20.36
N GLY A 426 19.59 8.46 -20.47
CA GLY A 426 19.36 7.80 -21.74
C GLY A 426 18.08 8.30 -22.43
N THR A 427 17.63 7.48 -23.36
CA THR A 427 16.49 7.68 -24.26
C THR A 427 15.60 6.45 -24.34
N GLY A 428 15.88 5.44 -23.52
CA GLY A 428 15.15 4.20 -23.39
C GLY A 428 13.82 4.38 -22.66
N ALA A 429 13.33 3.26 -22.11
CA ALA A 429 12.04 3.24 -21.44
C ALA A 429 12.19 3.83 -20.04
N VAL A 430 11.34 4.80 -19.71
CA VAL A 430 11.23 5.34 -18.35
C VAL A 430 10.33 4.42 -17.52
N ASP A 431 10.91 3.73 -16.55
CA ASP A 431 10.21 2.84 -15.63
C ASP A 431 10.82 2.86 -14.22
N SER A 432 10.41 1.95 -13.33
CA SER A 432 10.89 1.93 -11.94
C SER A 432 12.40 1.68 -11.82
N ARG A 433 13.06 1.19 -12.87
CA ARG A 433 14.52 1.05 -12.89
C ARG A 433 15.23 2.40 -12.92
N ASP A 434 14.54 3.48 -13.26
CA ASP A 434 15.08 4.83 -13.30
C ASP A 434 14.97 5.58 -11.97
N GLU A 435 14.43 4.94 -10.94
CA GLU A 435 14.37 5.50 -9.59
C GLU A 435 15.76 5.50 -8.94
N TRP A 436 16.06 6.53 -8.13
CA TRP A 436 17.32 6.59 -7.41
C TRP A 436 17.27 7.50 -6.19
N VAL A 437 18.25 7.30 -5.30
CA VAL A 437 18.47 8.10 -4.10
C VAL A 437 19.92 8.54 -4.07
N GLU A 438 20.17 9.83 -3.90
CA GLU A 438 21.49 10.38 -3.66
C GLU A 438 21.71 10.67 -2.17
N LEU A 439 22.89 10.31 -1.69
CA LEU A 439 23.39 10.64 -0.36
C LEU A 439 24.58 11.59 -0.48
N VAL A 440 24.77 12.46 0.51
CA VAL A 440 25.95 13.33 0.63
C VAL A 440 26.73 13.00 1.90
N SER A 441 28.02 12.71 1.77
CA SER A 441 28.92 12.54 2.90
C SER A 441 29.32 13.88 3.49
N ARG A 442 28.96 14.12 4.75
CA ARG A 442 29.35 15.29 5.56
C ARG A 442 30.39 14.95 6.63
N LEU A 443 30.91 13.72 6.60
CA LEU A 443 31.90 13.25 7.56
C LEU A 443 33.18 14.11 7.48
N PRO A 444 33.89 14.34 8.60
CA PRO A 444 35.08 15.19 8.61
C PRO A 444 36.32 14.54 7.98
N ALA A 445 36.25 13.25 7.66
CA ALA A 445 37.31 12.45 7.08
C ALA A 445 36.71 11.33 6.23
N ASN A 446 37.56 10.67 5.44
CA ASN A 446 37.15 9.53 4.63
C ASN A 446 36.56 8.42 5.49
N ALA A 447 35.50 7.79 5.00
CA ALA A 447 34.76 6.76 5.72
C ALA A 447 34.38 5.57 4.84
N ASP A 448 34.09 4.46 5.51
CA ASP A 448 33.53 3.27 4.90
C ASP A 448 32.01 3.29 5.05
N LEU A 449 31.31 3.40 3.92
CA LEU A 449 29.85 3.34 3.82
C LEU A 449 29.36 2.02 3.21
N SER A 450 30.25 1.04 3.02
CA SER A 450 29.87 -0.22 2.36
C SER A 450 28.87 -1.07 3.15
N GLY A 451 28.82 -0.88 4.47
CA GLY A 451 27.83 -1.53 5.35
C GLY A 451 26.51 -0.78 5.50
N TYR A 452 26.38 0.43 4.95
CA TYR A 452 25.17 1.24 5.10
C TYR A 452 24.02 0.65 4.26
N SER A 453 22.80 1.04 4.59
CA SER A 453 21.60 0.64 3.86
C SER A 453 20.57 1.77 3.78
N ILE A 454 19.81 1.75 2.69
CA ILE A 454 18.59 2.53 2.55
C ILE A 454 17.42 1.63 2.90
N VAL A 455 16.54 2.07 3.79
CA VAL A 455 15.32 1.36 4.16
C VAL A 455 14.12 2.20 3.75
N VAL A 456 13.24 1.63 2.94
CA VAL A 456 12.03 2.30 2.46
C VAL A 456 10.82 1.65 3.12
N TYR A 457 10.01 2.47 3.77
CA TYR A 457 8.74 2.10 4.39
C TYR A 457 7.60 2.63 3.53
N ARG A 458 6.78 1.73 3.00
CA ARG A 458 5.75 2.04 2.01
C ARG A 458 4.38 2.25 2.64
N GLY A 459 4.35 2.45 3.95
CA GLY A 459 3.14 2.40 4.76
C GLY A 459 2.49 1.02 4.79
N PHE A 460 1.21 0.99 5.19
CA PHE A 460 0.37 -0.18 5.00
C PHE A 460 0.18 -0.37 3.49
N ASN A 461 1.04 -1.19 2.90
CA ASN A 461 0.86 -1.68 1.54
C ASN A 461 0.31 -3.11 1.65
N PRO A 462 -0.94 -3.31 1.20
CA PRO A 462 -1.51 -4.63 1.05
C PRO A 462 -0.69 -5.65 0.28
N PHE A 463 0.01 -5.15 -0.74
CA PHE A 463 0.47 -5.90 -1.90
C PHE A 463 1.99 -5.80 -2.07
N GLY A 464 2.71 -5.70 -0.95
CA GLY A 464 4.16 -5.67 -0.97
C GLY A 464 4.78 -5.71 0.43
N ALA A 465 6.10 -5.93 0.48
CA ALA A 465 6.82 -5.77 1.72
C ALA A 465 6.65 -4.31 2.21
N ALA A 466 5.98 -4.13 3.34
CA ALA A 466 5.83 -2.82 4.00
C ALA A 466 7.17 -2.10 4.24
N ARG A 467 8.27 -2.86 4.16
CA ARG A 467 9.65 -2.44 4.35
C ARG A 467 10.56 -3.13 3.33
N THR A 468 11.33 -2.36 2.57
CA THR A 468 12.39 -2.85 1.67
C THR A 468 13.75 -2.31 2.11
N VAL A 469 14.79 -3.15 2.07
CA VAL A 469 16.15 -2.76 2.46
C VAL A 469 17.08 -2.90 1.25
N THR A 470 17.74 -1.80 0.89
CA THR A 470 18.79 -1.75 -0.14
C THR A 470 20.13 -1.53 0.54
N PRO A 471 20.98 -2.57 0.70
CA PRO A 471 22.36 -2.36 1.14
C PRO A 471 23.07 -1.47 0.13
N ILE A 472 23.95 -0.57 0.56
CA ILE A 472 24.68 0.32 -0.38
C ILE A 472 25.85 -0.42 -1.03
N GLY A 473 26.51 -1.31 -0.27
CA GLY A 473 27.69 -2.07 -0.71
C GLY A 473 27.44 -3.52 -1.16
N GLY A 474 26.18 -3.93 -1.41
CA GLY A 474 25.92 -5.28 -1.88
C GLY A 474 26.14 -5.46 -3.40
N PRO A 475 25.72 -6.62 -3.96
CA PRO A 475 26.09 -6.99 -5.32
C PRO A 475 25.39 -6.11 -6.36
N ALA A 476 26.17 -5.56 -7.31
CA ALA A 476 25.70 -4.70 -8.40
C ALA A 476 24.74 -5.37 -9.42
N SER A 477 24.30 -6.60 -9.16
CA SER A 477 23.32 -7.31 -10.01
C SER A 477 21.88 -6.91 -9.75
N THR A 478 21.61 -6.19 -8.65
CA THR A 478 20.25 -5.88 -8.20
C THR A 478 19.95 -4.38 -8.21
N TYR A 479 20.95 -3.55 -7.91
CA TYR A 479 20.89 -2.08 -7.91
C TYR A 479 22.27 -1.54 -8.31
N VAL A 480 22.35 -0.26 -8.63
CA VAL A 480 23.59 0.40 -9.06
C VAL A 480 24.02 1.42 -8.03
N THR A 481 25.21 1.25 -7.45
CA THR A 481 25.81 2.26 -6.58
C THR A 481 26.92 3.01 -7.30
N ARG A 482 26.87 4.34 -7.27
CA ARG A 482 27.89 5.22 -7.86
C ARG A 482 28.42 6.22 -6.86
N LEU A 483 29.72 6.44 -6.93
CA LEU A 483 30.41 7.46 -6.16
C LEU A 483 30.81 8.61 -7.09
N TYR A 484 30.44 9.82 -6.68
CA TYR A 484 30.83 11.08 -7.31
C TYR A 484 31.66 11.88 -6.31
N GLY A 485 32.93 12.16 -6.66
CA GLY A 485 33.79 12.98 -5.82
C GLY A 485 35.24 12.51 -5.79
N ALA A 486 35.91 12.77 -4.67
CA ALA A 486 37.34 12.53 -4.50
C ALA A 486 37.66 11.13 -3.95
N GLY A 487 36.70 10.47 -3.31
CA GLY A 487 36.83 9.11 -2.82
C GLY A 487 37.05 8.09 -3.93
N THR A 488 37.60 6.93 -3.55
CA THR A 488 37.97 5.88 -4.52
C THR A 488 36.97 4.72 -4.57
N GLY A 489 35.97 4.71 -3.68
CA GLY A 489 34.92 3.71 -3.59
C GLY A 489 34.17 3.81 -2.25
N LEU A 490 33.21 2.92 -2.02
CA LEU A 490 32.40 2.92 -0.80
C LEU A 490 33.19 2.70 0.49
N THR A 491 34.37 2.09 0.42
CA THR A 491 35.27 1.92 1.58
C THR A 491 36.15 3.15 1.85
N ASP A 492 36.06 4.18 1.02
CA ASP A 492 36.90 5.37 1.03
C ASP A 492 36.14 6.59 0.48
N VAL A 493 34.97 6.87 1.06
CA VAL A 493 34.11 8.00 0.71
C VAL A 493 34.65 9.26 1.38
N ALA A 494 35.07 10.24 0.59
CA ALA A 494 35.64 11.49 1.09
C ALA A 494 34.55 12.49 1.53
N PRO A 495 34.91 13.50 2.36
CA PRO A 495 33.99 14.58 2.70
C PRO A 495 33.49 15.32 1.45
N GLY A 496 32.16 15.46 1.33
CA GLY A 496 31.48 16.09 0.19
C GLY A 496 31.25 15.17 -1.00
N ASP A 497 31.67 13.90 -0.94
CA ASP A 497 31.32 12.92 -1.97
C ASP A 497 29.81 12.64 -1.95
N ARG A 498 29.27 12.37 -3.14
CA ARG A 498 27.89 11.94 -3.37
C ARG A 498 27.84 10.47 -3.72
N ILE A 499 26.87 9.77 -3.16
CA ILE A 499 26.62 8.36 -3.43
C ILE A 499 25.23 8.25 -4.03
N VAL A 500 25.13 7.78 -5.26
CA VAL A 500 23.86 7.52 -5.92
C VAL A 500 23.57 6.04 -5.83
N VAL A 501 22.43 5.68 -5.26
CA VAL A 501 21.86 4.33 -5.21
C VAL A 501 20.70 4.30 -6.19
N GLY A 502 20.95 3.80 -7.39
CA GLY A 502 19.98 3.68 -8.47
C GLY A 502 19.35 2.30 -8.54
N ASN A 503 18.09 2.25 -8.98
CA ASN A 503 17.23 1.07 -8.97
C ASN A 503 17.23 0.39 -7.59
N PRO A 504 16.82 1.09 -6.51
CA PRO A 504 16.75 0.48 -5.18
C PRO A 504 15.91 -0.80 -5.18
N ILE A 505 16.09 -1.65 -4.16
CA ILE A 505 15.30 -2.89 -4.05
C ILE A 505 13.82 -2.55 -3.86
N GLY A 506 13.03 -2.94 -4.85
CA GLY A 506 11.62 -2.57 -4.99
C GLY A 506 11.45 -1.12 -5.46
N SER A 507 10.24 -0.71 -5.85
CA SER A 507 9.99 0.66 -6.32
C SER A 507 9.88 1.70 -5.20
N LEU A 508 10.19 2.96 -5.43
CA LEU A 508 9.86 4.05 -4.52
C LEU A 508 8.41 4.49 -4.81
N PRO A 509 7.48 4.36 -3.86
CA PRO A 509 6.12 4.86 -4.07
C PRO A 509 6.11 6.40 -4.04
N PHE A 510 4.95 7.01 -4.22
CA PHE A 510 4.83 8.46 -4.12
C PHE A 510 4.70 8.96 -2.67
N ASP A 511 4.33 8.08 -1.75
CA ASP A 511 4.14 8.39 -0.33
C ASP A 511 4.85 7.32 0.51
N PHE A 512 5.92 7.71 1.21
CA PHE A 512 6.79 6.80 1.95
C PHE A 512 7.69 7.52 2.95
N VAL A 513 8.25 6.73 3.87
CA VAL A 513 9.41 7.13 4.66
C VAL A 513 10.63 6.39 4.12
N ILE A 514 11.73 7.10 3.94
CA ILE A 514 13.04 6.54 3.61
C ILE A 514 14.01 6.83 4.74
N GLU A 515 14.74 5.81 5.17
CA GLU A 515 15.75 5.90 6.21
C GLU A 515 17.11 5.51 5.65
N LEU A 516 18.14 6.25 6.05
CA LEU A 516 19.53 5.84 5.93
C LEU A 516 19.95 5.19 7.25
N ARG A 517 20.45 3.95 7.19
CA ARG A 517 20.98 3.22 8.35
C ARG A 517 22.44 2.86 8.16
N ASP A 518 23.21 2.93 9.24
CA ASP A 518 24.63 2.56 9.24
C ASP A 518 24.84 1.02 9.25
N GLU A 519 26.11 0.59 9.31
CA GLU A 519 26.46 -0.84 9.33
C GLU A 519 25.93 -1.62 10.55
N SER A 520 25.60 -0.92 11.64
CA SER A 520 25.01 -1.51 12.84
C SER A 520 23.49 -1.55 12.80
N GLY A 521 22.89 -0.91 11.79
CA GLY A 521 21.45 -0.71 11.66
C GLY A 521 20.93 0.52 12.40
N ALA A 522 21.79 1.37 12.95
CA ALA A 522 21.36 2.60 13.62
C ALA A 522 20.88 3.64 12.59
N LEU A 523 19.81 4.37 12.93
CA LEU A 523 19.29 5.44 12.08
C LEU A 523 20.28 6.61 11.97
N VAL A 524 20.58 7.01 10.73
CA VAL A 524 21.52 8.09 10.39
C VAL A 524 20.79 9.31 9.86
N ASP A 525 19.83 9.12 8.96
CA ASP A 525 18.98 10.16 8.39
C ASP A 525 17.62 9.53 8.03
N ALA A 526 16.57 10.34 7.97
CA ALA A 526 15.25 9.91 7.55
C ALA A 526 14.55 11.05 6.81
N VAL A 527 13.76 10.71 5.80
CA VAL A 527 12.93 11.65 5.06
C VAL A 527 11.55 11.05 4.91
N GLU A 528 10.52 11.78 5.30
CA GLU A 528 9.14 11.55 4.88
C GLU A 528 8.89 12.24 3.54
N VAL A 529 8.42 11.48 2.55
CA VAL A 529 7.95 11.98 1.26
C VAL A 529 6.44 11.77 1.21
N GLY A 530 5.66 12.84 1.08
CA GLY A 530 4.19 12.76 1.17
C GLY A 530 3.64 13.18 2.53
N GLY A 531 2.77 12.36 3.14
CA GLY A 531 2.19 12.68 4.46
C GLY A 531 0.95 13.57 4.44
N ASN A 532 0.22 13.63 3.33
CA ASN A 532 -0.84 14.63 3.13
C ASN A 532 -2.17 14.31 3.83
N THR A 533 -2.31 13.12 4.42
CA THR A 533 -3.48 12.72 5.20
C THR A 533 -3.05 12.04 6.50
N PRO A 534 -3.91 11.96 7.54
CA PRO A 534 -3.51 11.32 8.79
C PRO A 534 -3.10 9.85 8.63
N ALA A 535 -3.65 9.13 7.65
CA ALA A 535 -3.26 7.75 7.35
C ALA A 535 -1.92 7.65 6.59
N GLN A 536 -1.48 8.77 6.02
CA GLN A 536 -0.27 8.93 5.22
C GLN A 536 0.84 9.66 5.97
N ASP A 537 0.54 10.41 7.03
CA ASP A 537 1.51 11.02 7.96
C ASP A 537 2.23 9.91 8.73
N ARG A 538 3.30 9.41 8.13
CA ARG A 538 4.14 8.32 8.62
C ARG A 538 5.28 8.87 9.47
N GLY A 539 5.67 10.14 9.32
CA GLY A 539 6.58 10.83 10.24
C GLY A 539 5.95 11.08 11.61
N GLY A 540 4.62 11.06 11.71
CA GLY A 540 3.89 11.22 12.96
C GLY A 540 4.07 12.60 13.59
N ASP A 541 4.49 13.58 12.80
CA ASP A 541 4.68 14.97 13.22
C ASP A 541 3.63 15.93 12.62
N GLY A 542 2.62 15.39 11.95
CA GLY A 542 1.42 16.09 11.50
C GLY A 542 1.19 15.90 10.01
N VAL A 543 -0.03 16.14 9.53
CA VAL A 543 -0.30 16.11 8.09
C VAL A 543 0.35 17.28 7.35
N ASP A 544 0.65 17.09 6.07
CA ASP A 544 1.24 18.10 5.17
C ASP A 544 2.63 18.59 5.62
N ASN A 545 3.43 17.72 6.23
CA ASN A 545 4.77 18.00 6.74
C ASN A 545 5.89 17.29 5.95
N GLY A 546 5.56 16.36 5.06
CA GLY A 546 6.55 15.63 4.28
C GLY A 546 7.10 16.44 3.11
N ALA A 547 8.23 15.96 2.60
CA ALA A 547 8.82 16.44 1.37
C ALA A 547 7.92 16.14 0.15
N PRO A 548 7.97 16.94 -0.92
CA PRO A 548 8.79 18.14 -1.09
C PRO A 548 8.12 19.44 -0.59
N ALA A 549 6.86 19.41 -0.19
CA ALA A 549 6.12 20.58 0.30
C ALA A 549 4.80 20.11 0.94
N PRO A 550 4.18 20.95 1.78
CA PRO A 550 2.86 20.67 2.33
C PRO A 550 1.83 20.36 1.22
N GLY A 551 1.18 19.19 1.30
CA GLY A 551 0.17 18.76 0.33
C GLY A 551 0.73 18.16 -0.97
N ALA A 552 2.06 17.96 -1.07
CA ALA A 552 2.73 17.36 -2.23
C ALA A 552 3.22 15.94 -1.92
N ASP A 553 3.56 15.17 -2.96
CA ASP A 553 4.04 13.79 -2.83
C ASP A 553 5.23 13.55 -3.79
N GLY A 554 5.68 12.31 -3.91
CA GLY A 554 6.79 11.94 -4.80
C GLY A 554 6.51 12.03 -6.30
N ARG A 555 5.32 12.44 -6.75
CA ARG A 555 4.98 12.47 -8.18
C ARG A 555 5.65 13.63 -8.88
N ALA A 556 6.40 13.31 -9.93
CA ALA A 556 6.98 14.30 -10.82
C ALA A 556 5.91 14.85 -11.78
N LEU A 557 5.86 16.17 -11.93
CA LEU A 557 4.94 16.83 -12.87
C LEU A 557 5.59 17.08 -14.24
N ASN A 558 6.91 17.28 -14.24
CA ASN A 558 7.72 17.52 -15.43
C ASN A 558 9.21 17.26 -15.10
N PRO A 559 10.11 17.13 -16.11
CA PRO A 559 11.53 16.85 -15.86
C PRO A 559 12.29 17.90 -15.03
N GLY A 560 11.73 19.11 -14.86
CA GLY A 560 12.31 20.14 -13.99
C GLY A 560 11.86 20.09 -12.53
N GLU A 561 10.97 19.16 -12.20
CA GLU A 561 10.38 18.90 -10.89
C GLU A 561 10.36 17.37 -10.63
N GLU A 562 11.36 16.67 -11.17
CA GLU A 562 11.43 15.21 -11.10
C GLU A 562 12.13 14.71 -9.83
N ALA A 563 13.01 15.53 -9.27
CA ALA A 563 13.69 15.22 -8.03
C ALA A 563 13.07 15.94 -6.83
N ILE A 564 13.02 15.25 -5.71
CA ILE A 564 12.82 15.81 -4.38
C ILE A 564 14.22 16.05 -3.80
N ALA A 565 14.66 17.31 -3.85
CA ALA A 565 16.02 17.70 -3.52
C ALA A 565 16.06 18.48 -2.21
N ARG A 566 17.06 18.18 -1.37
CA ARG A 566 17.32 18.90 -0.12
C ARG A 566 17.88 20.29 -0.43
N ILE A 567 17.22 21.37 0.00
CA ILE A 567 17.57 22.76 -0.30
C ILE A 567 17.61 23.59 1.00
N PRO A 568 18.78 24.12 1.42
CA PRO A 568 20.07 24.05 0.72
C PRO A 568 20.69 22.64 0.76
N ASP A 569 21.46 22.32 -0.28
CA ASP A 569 22.19 21.05 -0.43
C ASP A 569 22.86 20.58 0.87
N GLY A 570 22.48 19.37 1.30
CA GLY A 570 22.99 18.71 2.50
C GLY A 570 22.59 19.33 3.85
N VAL A 571 21.63 20.26 3.91
CA VAL A 571 21.11 20.84 5.16
C VAL A 571 19.89 20.07 5.65
N ASP A 572 19.98 19.57 6.87
CA ASP A 572 18.91 18.85 7.56
C ASP A 572 18.56 19.58 8.85
N THR A 573 17.31 20.00 8.97
CA THR A 573 16.71 20.61 10.17
C THR A 573 15.73 19.67 10.85
N GLY A 574 15.48 18.50 10.25
CA GLY A 574 14.48 17.53 10.69
C GLY A 574 13.04 17.96 10.40
N ASP A 575 12.85 18.92 9.48
CA ASP A 575 11.56 19.37 8.94
C ASP A 575 11.60 19.15 7.43
N ASP A 576 11.09 17.99 6.99
CA ASP A 576 11.23 17.52 5.61
C ASP A 576 10.59 18.48 4.60
N ALA A 577 9.42 19.06 4.93
CA ALA A 577 8.77 20.08 4.11
C ALA A 577 9.55 21.40 4.02
N ALA A 578 10.39 21.73 5.01
CA ALA A 578 11.26 22.90 4.96
C ALA A 578 12.60 22.62 4.27
N ASP A 579 13.09 21.39 4.39
CA ASP A 579 14.41 20.99 3.93
C ASP A 579 14.41 20.52 2.48
N PHE A 580 13.27 20.12 1.91
CA PHE A 580 13.18 19.63 0.54
C PHE A 580 12.30 20.50 -0.36
N ALA A 581 12.51 20.39 -1.67
CA ALA A 581 11.64 20.94 -2.69
C ALA A 581 11.74 20.13 -3.98
N TYR A 582 10.75 20.28 -4.87
CA TYR A 582 10.91 19.81 -6.25
C TYR A 582 12.03 20.57 -6.94
N ALA A 583 12.87 19.84 -7.67
CA ALA A 583 13.99 20.39 -8.41
C ALA A 583 14.26 19.65 -9.72
N VAL A 584 15.11 20.26 -10.53
CA VAL A 584 15.76 19.60 -11.66
C VAL A 584 16.74 18.58 -11.09
N PRO A 585 16.74 17.32 -11.56
CA PRO A 585 17.68 16.33 -11.08
C PRO A 585 19.15 16.77 -11.20
N THR A 586 19.91 16.69 -10.11
CA THR A 586 21.30 17.18 -10.01
C THR A 586 22.33 16.08 -9.73
N LEU A 587 22.00 14.83 -10.06
CA LEU A 587 22.83 13.63 -9.87
C LEU A 587 24.36 13.89 -9.91
N GLY A 588 25.02 13.69 -8.76
CA GLY A 588 26.46 13.84 -8.59
C GLY A 588 26.96 15.29 -8.48
N ALA A 589 26.06 16.28 -8.42
CA ALA A 589 26.32 17.70 -8.30
C ALA A 589 25.43 18.35 -7.21
N PRO A 590 25.77 19.56 -6.72
CA PRO A 590 24.95 20.26 -5.74
C PRO A 590 23.58 20.68 -6.27
N ASN A 591 22.57 20.56 -5.40
CA ASN A 591 21.18 20.99 -5.61
C ASN A 591 21.03 22.51 -5.81
#